data_AF-A0A8I1W9C4-F1
#
_entry.id   AF-A0A8I1W9C4-F1
#
_cell.length_a   1.000
_cell.length_b   1.000
_cell.length_c   1.000
_cell.angle_alpha   90.00
_cell.angle_beta   90.00
_cell.angle_gamma   90.00
#
_symmetry.space_group_name_H-M   'P 1'
#
loop_
_entity.id
_entity.type
_entity.pdbx_description
1 polymer ?
#
loop_
_entity_poly.entity_id
_entity_poly.type
_entity_poly.pdbx_seq_one_letter_code
_entity_poly.pdbx_strand_id
1 'polypeptide(L)' 'MPVILRINGYRFFFYSNEGVPLEPAHVYVSKAGNEAKSWLEPETVLSRNDGFGARELR' A
#
# COMPACT_ATOMS: atom_id res chain seq x y z
N MET A 1 -2.84 3.21 -12.88
CA MET A 1 -2.43 3.59 -11.51
C MET A 1 -1.03 4.18 -11.54
N PRO A 2 -0.86 5.43 -11.10
CA PRO A 2 0.45 6.07 -11.03
C PRO A 2 1.27 5.47 -9.89
N VAL A 3 2.53 5.14 -10.17
CA VAL A 3 3.49 4.72 -9.16
C VAL A 3 4.24 5.95 -8.68
N ILE A 4 4.16 6.25 -7.38
CA ILE A 4 4.74 7.45 -6.76
C ILE A 4 6.17 7.25 -6.29
N LEU A 5 6.57 6.01 -5.98
CA LEU A 5 7.92 5.67 -5.54
C LEU A 5 8.28 4.25 -5.97
N ARG A 6 9.55 4.07 -6.36
CA ARG A 6 10.17 2.77 -6.65
C ARG A 6 11.47 2.65 -5.88
N ILE A 7 11.61 1.60 -5.08
CA ILE A 7 12.83 1.35 -4.30
C ILE A 7 12.99 -0.16 -4.06
N ASN A 8 14.17 -0.73 -4.32
CA ASN A 8 14.48 -2.14 -4.04
C ASN A 8 13.43 -3.16 -4.55
N GLY A 9 12.83 -2.88 -5.72
CA GLY A 9 11.78 -3.71 -6.31
C GLY A 9 10.37 -3.50 -5.74
N TYR A 10 10.21 -2.68 -4.71
CA TYR A 10 8.92 -2.22 -4.21
C TYR A 10 8.37 -1.10 -5.09
N ARG A 11 7.06 -1.11 -5.30
CA ARG A 11 6.31 -0.06 -6.00
C ARG A 11 5.23 0.47 -5.07
N PHE A 12 5.23 1.77 -4.82
CA PHE A 12 4.21 2.46 -4.05
C PHE A 12 3.26 3.20 -4.98
N PHE A 13 1.95 3.11 -4.75
CA PHE A 13 0.95 3.67 -5.65
C PHE A 13 -0.41 3.87 -4.96
N PHE A 14 -1.29 4.60 -5.65
CA PHE A 14 -2.70 4.77 -5.28
C PHE A 14 -3.61 4.09 -6.32
N TYR A 15 -4.73 3.53 -5.88
CA TYR A 15 -5.80 3.14 -6.80
C TYR A 15 -6.60 4.40 -7.15
N SER A 16 -6.98 4.55 -8.41
CA SER A 16 -7.72 5.72 -8.88
C SER A 16 -9.25 5.60 -8.71
N ASN A 17 -9.75 4.43 -8.29
CA ASN A 17 -11.17 4.17 -8.06
C ASN A 17 -11.37 3.49 -6.70
N GLU A 18 -11.46 4.31 -5.64
CA GLU A 18 -11.56 3.87 -4.24
C GLU A 18 -13.02 3.84 -3.72
N GLY A 19 -13.98 3.95 -4.63
CA GLY A 19 -15.41 3.94 -4.30
C GLY A 19 -15.96 5.28 -3.80
N VAL A 20 -17.22 5.25 -3.31
CA VAL A 20 -17.93 6.39 -2.72
C VAL A 20 -18.62 5.92 -1.43
N PRO A 21 -18.31 6.49 -0.25
CA PRO A 21 -17.32 7.55 -0.02
C PRO A 21 -15.89 7.06 -0.27
N LEU A 22 -14.98 8.01 -0.52
CA LEU A 22 -13.55 7.71 -0.63
C LEU A 22 -13.03 7.17 0.70
N GLU A 23 -12.07 6.25 0.62
CA GLU A 23 -11.36 5.78 1.80
C GLU A 23 -10.40 6.87 2.34
N PRO A 24 -10.04 6.83 3.64
CA PRO A 24 -9.00 7.70 4.19
C PRO A 24 -7.66 7.58 3.44
N ALA A 25 -6.77 8.55 3.61
CA ALA A 25 -5.47 8.54 2.94
C ALA A 25 -4.69 7.24 3.21
N HIS A 26 -4.29 6.55 2.15
CA HIS A 26 -3.58 5.27 2.22
C HIS A 26 -2.70 5.04 1.01
N VAL A 27 -1.70 4.17 1.14
CA VAL A 27 -0.82 3.77 0.04
C VAL A 27 -0.82 2.26 -0.09
N TYR A 28 -0.73 1.79 -1.33
CA TYR A 28 -0.45 0.40 -1.62
C TYR A 28 1.02 0.21 -1.96
N VAL A 29 1.59 -0.88 -1.47
CA VAL A 29 2.94 -1.34 -1.81
C VAL A 29 2.85 -2.71 -2.45
N SER A 30 3.56 -2.92 -3.57
CA SER A 30 3.66 -4.25 -4.21
C SER A 30 5.10 -4.62 -4.51
N LYS A 31 5.40 -5.92 -4.44
CA LYS A 31 6.67 -6.52 -4.87
C LYS A 31 6.47 -8.02 -5.12
N ALA A 32 7.01 -8.52 -6.24
CA ALA A 32 7.05 -9.96 -6.55
C ALA A 32 5.70 -10.70 -6.43
N GLY A 33 4.59 -10.06 -6.80
CA GLY A 33 3.25 -10.64 -6.70
C GLY A 33 2.54 -10.40 -5.37
N ASN A 34 3.26 -9.93 -4.34
CA ASN A 34 2.68 -9.55 -3.06
C ASN A 34 2.20 -8.10 -3.07
N GLU A 35 1.20 -7.80 -2.24
CA GLU A 35 0.64 -6.48 -2.05
C GLU A 35 0.29 -6.21 -0.58
N ALA A 36 0.49 -4.98 -0.11
CA ALA A 36 -0.03 -4.51 1.17
C ALA A 36 -0.61 -3.12 1.03
N LYS A 37 -1.57 -2.81 1.91
CA LYS A 37 -2.18 -1.49 2.07
C LYS A 37 -1.86 -0.96 3.46
N SER A 38 -1.47 0.30 3.54
CA SER A 38 -1.26 1.01 4.80
C SER A 38 -2.01 2.34 4.79
N TRP A 39 -2.72 2.61 5.88
CA TRP A 39 -3.25 3.95 6.15
C TRP A 39 -2.10 4.93 6.38
N LEU A 40 -2.32 6.21 6.10
CA LEU A 40 -1.36 7.29 6.34
C LEU A 40 -1.81 8.23 7.46
N GLU A 41 -3.11 8.24 7.76
CA GLU A 41 -3.71 9.10 8.79
C GLU A 41 -4.63 8.27 9.72
N PRO A 42 -4.67 8.60 11.02
CA PRO A 42 -3.79 9.57 11.72
C PRO A 42 -2.36 9.05 11.93
N GLU A 43 -2.15 7.75 11.81
CA GLU A 43 -0.86 7.09 11.92
C GLU A 43 -0.68 6.09 10.78
N THR A 44 0.58 5.82 10.41
CA THR A 44 0.89 4.83 9.39
C THR A 44 0.68 3.42 9.94
N VAL A 45 -0.42 2.78 9.56
CA VAL A 45 -0.79 1.45 10.06
C VAL A 45 -1.11 0.52 8.89
N LEU A 46 -0.53 -0.70 8.94
CA LEU A 46 -0.84 -1.76 8.01
C LEU A 46 -2.33 -2.15 8.13
N SER A 47 -3.08 -2.07 7.04
CA SER A 47 -4.51 -2.39 7.01
C SER A 47 -4.82 -3.69 6.27
N ARG A 48 -3.98 -4.06 5.29
CA ARG A 48 -4.10 -5.31 4.54
C ARG A 48 -2.72 -5.80 4.14
N ASN A 49 -2.52 -7.11 4.24
CA ASN A 49 -1.33 -7.79 3.74
C ASN A 49 -1.76 -9.02 2.92
N ASP A 50 -1.24 -9.11 1.71
CA ASP A 50 -1.41 -10.22 0.78
C ASP A 50 -0.02 -10.70 0.34
N GLY A 51 0.54 -11.65 1.09
CA GLY A 51 1.76 -12.39 0.74
C GLY A 51 3.07 -11.88 1.33
N PHE A 52 3.16 -10.69 1.91
CA PHE A 52 4.41 -10.25 2.57
C PHE A 52 4.64 -10.97 3.90
N GLY A 53 5.90 -11.28 4.18
CA GLY A 53 6.30 -11.80 5.49
C GLY A 53 6.27 -10.72 6.57
N ALA A 54 5.99 -11.08 7.82
CA ALA A 54 5.93 -10.12 8.94
C ALA A 54 7.23 -9.31 9.13
N ARG A 55 8.39 -9.88 8.76
CA ARG A 55 9.69 -9.18 8.81
C ARG A 55 9.85 -8.11 7.72
N GLU A 56 9.15 -8.25 6.59
CA GLU A 56 9.20 -7.26 5.51
C GLU A 56 8.28 -6.06 5.78
N LEU A 57 7.29 -6.22 6.66
CA LEU A 57 6.29 -5.21 7.00
C LEU A 57 6.55 -4.52 8.36
N ARG A 58 7.73 -4.74 8.94
CA ARG A 58 8.11 -4.19 10.24
C ARG A 58 8.91 -2.90 10.10
#